data_AF-A0AAV5CC31-F1
#
_entry.id   AF-A0AAV5CC31-F1
#
_cell.length_a   1.000
_cell.length_b   1.000
_cell.length_c   1.000
_cell.angle_alpha   90.00
_cell.angle_beta   90.00
_cell.angle_gamma   90.00
#
_symmetry.space_group_name_H-M   'P 1'
#
loop_
_entity.id
_entity.type
_entity.pdbx_description
1 polymer ?
#
loop_
_entity_poly.entity_id
_entity_poly.type
_entity_poly.pdbx_seq_one_letter_code
_entity_poly.pdbx_strand_id
1 'polypeptide(L)'
;METKVGDGNSTLFWTDNWLQGSSIANIAPHIFAQVSKQNRNKRTVSEALPDDQWTQDIIGALNVAALTELLGLVDLLDEVQLVHGVEDEHRLQLWESGQYSSKSAYKSFFIAAIHFQPWQLI
;
A
#
# COMPACT_ATOMS: atom_id res chain seq x y z
N MET A 1 -0.74 -1.44 8.51
CA MET A 1 -0.73 -2.82 7.96
C MET A 1 0.53 -2.91 7.14
N GLU A 2 1.51 -3.67 7.63
CA GLU A 2 2.79 -3.88 6.96
C GLU A 2 2.67 -5.16 6.14
N THR A 3 3.19 -5.17 4.91
CA THR A 3 3.18 -6.36 4.07
C THR A 3 4.61 -6.82 3.86
N LYS A 4 4.87 -8.10 4.10
CA LYS A 4 6.11 -8.75 3.68
C LYS A 4 5.86 -9.43 2.34
N VAL A 5 6.53 -8.93 1.30
CA VAL A 5 6.38 -9.46 -0.06
C VAL A 5 7.10 -10.81 -0.18
N GLY A 6 6.40 -11.78 -0.74
CA GLY A 6 6.94 -13.05 -1.24
C GLY A 6 6.97 -13.01 -2.76
N ASP A 7 5.92 -13.53 -3.39
CA ASP A 7 5.76 -13.61 -4.85
C ASP A 7 5.15 -12.35 -5.47
N GLY A 8 4.62 -11.44 -4.65
CA GLY A 8 4.10 -10.14 -5.05
C GLY A 8 2.72 -10.17 -5.72
N ASN A 9 2.02 -11.30 -5.72
CA ASN A 9 0.75 -11.46 -6.44
C ASN A 9 -0.46 -10.88 -5.72
N SER A 10 -0.41 -10.77 -4.39
CA SER A 10 -1.52 -10.23 -3.58
C SER A 10 -1.22 -8.84 -2.99
N THR A 11 0.00 -8.35 -3.15
CA THR A 11 0.41 -7.02 -2.70
C THR A 11 0.25 -5.97 -3.80
N LEU A 12 -0.44 -4.86 -3.50
CA LEU A 12 -0.56 -3.73 -4.40
C LEU A 12 0.71 -2.86 -4.39
N PHE A 13 1.25 -2.60 -5.57
CA PHE A 13 2.52 -1.88 -5.73
C PHE A 13 2.47 -0.45 -5.17
N TRP A 14 1.40 0.30 -5.46
CA TRP A 14 1.35 1.73 -5.13
C TRP A 14 0.89 2.04 -3.71
N THR A 15 -0.04 1.25 -3.16
CA THR A 15 -0.80 1.62 -1.95
C THR A 15 -0.44 0.82 -0.71
N ASP A 16 0.04 -0.42 -0.86
CA ASP A 16 0.33 -1.26 0.30
C ASP A 16 1.67 -0.89 0.94
N ASN A 17 1.80 -1.08 2.25
CA ASN A 17 3.03 -0.75 2.97
C ASN A 17 4.02 -1.92 2.90
N TRP A 18 4.57 -2.12 1.71
CA TRP A 18 5.40 -3.29 1.41
C TRP A 18 6.87 -2.93 1.15
N LEU A 19 7.16 -1.68 0.78
CA LEU A 19 8.51 -1.21 0.52
C LEU A 19 9.08 -0.59 1.80
N GLN A 20 10.01 -1.29 2.46
CA GLN A 20 10.60 -0.89 3.74
C GLN A 20 9.54 -0.53 4.82
N GLY A 21 8.41 -1.24 4.81
CA GLY A 21 7.30 -1.02 5.74
C GLY A 21 6.47 0.25 5.46
N SER A 22 6.67 0.90 4.32
CA SER A 22 5.91 2.05 3.84
C SER A 22 5.33 1.79 2.45
N SER A 23 4.30 2.56 2.08
CA SER A 23 3.75 2.52 0.72
C SER A 23 4.49 3.47 -0.20
N ILE A 24 4.53 3.15 -1.49
CA ILE A 24 5.11 4.04 -2.49
C ILE A 24 4.35 5.37 -2.55
N ALA A 25 3.04 5.37 -2.30
CA ALA A 25 2.26 6.60 -2.14
C ALA A 25 2.79 7.55 -1.06
N ASN A 26 3.38 7.02 0.01
CA ASN A 26 3.99 7.79 1.09
C ASN A 26 5.45 8.18 0.79
N ILE A 27 6.21 7.28 0.16
CA ILE A 27 7.63 7.51 -0.18
C ILE A 27 7.76 8.52 -1.32
N ALA A 28 6.91 8.41 -2.35
CA ALA A 28 6.96 9.18 -3.58
C ALA A 28 5.58 9.79 -3.93
N PRO A 29 5.07 10.75 -3.12
CA PRO A 29 3.74 11.31 -3.30
C PRO A 29 3.56 12.08 -4.63
N HIS A 30 4.61 12.70 -5.18
CA HIS A 30 4.50 13.43 -6.43
C HIS A 30 4.41 12.48 -7.63
N ILE A 31 5.15 11.37 -7.61
CA ILE A 31 4.97 10.28 -8.60
C ILE A 31 3.59 9.68 -8.47
N PHE A 32 3.18 9.33 -7.25
CA PHE A 32 1.87 8.73 -7.02
C PHE A 32 0.74 9.60 -7.57
N ALA A 33 0.85 10.93 -7.47
CA ALA A 33 -0.12 11.86 -8.03
C ALA A 33 -0.27 11.75 -9.56
N GLN A 34 0.78 11.32 -10.28
CA GLN A 34 0.79 11.12 -11.73
C GLN A 34 0.27 9.74 -12.17
N VAL A 35 0.03 8.81 -11.23
CA VAL A 35 -0.43 7.46 -11.59
C VAL A 35 -1.94 7.42 -11.82
N SER A 36 -2.44 6.65 -12.79
CA SER A 36 -3.90 6.49 -12.97
C SER A 36 -4.57 5.83 -11.77
N LYS A 37 -5.83 6.18 -11.49
CA LYS A 37 -6.61 5.54 -10.40
C LYS A 37 -6.74 4.02 -10.60
N GLN A 38 -6.72 3.54 -11.84
CA GLN A 38 -6.76 2.12 -12.13
C GLN A 38 -5.49 1.41 -11.65
N ASN A 39 -4.32 1.92 -12.03
CA ASN A 39 -3.04 1.29 -11.69
C ASN A 39 -2.77 1.37 -10.19
N ARG A 40 -3.13 2.49 -9.54
CA ARG A 40 -3.04 2.62 -8.06
C ARG A 40 -3.76 1.50 -7.31
N ASN A 41 -4.89 1.00 -7.84
CA ASN A 41 -5.76 0.06 -7.12
C ASN A 41 -5.66 -1.40 -7.61
N LYS A 42 -4.94 -1.66 -8.70
CA LYS A 42 -4.90 -2.99 -9.33
C LYS A 42 -3.50 -3.52 -9.57
N ARG A 43 -2.52 -2.64 -9.79
CA ARG A 43 -1.16 -3.06 -10.12
C ARG A 43 -0.56 -3.80 -8.92
N THR A 44 -0.19 -5.05 -9.12
CA THR A 44 0.48 -5.86 -8.09
C THR A 44 1.99 -5.68 -8.17
N VAL A 45 2.72 -6.03 -7.11
CA VAL A 45 4.19 -5.99 -7.11
C VAL A 45 4.77 -6.94 -8.16
N SER A 46 4.17 -8.12 -8.33
CA SER A 46 4.59 -9.11 -9.33
C SER A 46 4.45 -8.63 -10.78
N GLU A 47 3.47 -7.76 -11.06
CA GLU A 47 3.28 -7.14 -12.39
C GLU A 47 4.16 -5.90 -12.58
N ALA A 48 4.47 -5.19 -11.49
CA ALA A 48 5.12 -3.89 -11.53
C ALA A 48 6.65 -3.96 -11.64
N LEU A 49 7.27 -4.91 -10.94
CA LEU A 49 8.74 -5.02 -10.86
C LEU A 49 9.40 -5.54 -12.14
N PRO A 50 8.87 -6.55 -12.84
CA PRO A 50 9.54 -7.09 -14.03
C PRO A 50 9.69 -6.01 -15.12
N ASP A 51 10.92 -5.87 -15.62
CA ASP A 51 11.30 -4.91 -16.67
C ASP A 51 10.90 -3.45 -16.38
N ASP A 52 10.86 -3.06 -15.10
CA ASP A 52 10.46 -1.73 -14.65
C ASP A 52 9.08 -1.28 -15.17
N GLN A 53 8.15 -2.23 -15.34
CA GLN A 53 6.81 -1.95 -15.88
C GLN A 53 6.02 -0.91 -15.09
N TRP A 54 6.32 -0.74 -13.80
CA TRP A 54 5.76 0.30 -12.95
C TRP A 54 5.98 1.72 -13.51
N THR A 55 7.06 1.96 -14.28
CA THR A 55 7.33 3.27 -14.90
C THR A 55 6.25 3.68 -15.90
N GLN A 56 5.60 2.70 -16.55
CA GLN A 56 4.51 2.92 -17.50
C GLN A 56 3.23 3.43 -16.82
N ASP A 57 3.14 3.28 -15.50
CA ASP A 57 1.99 3.76 -14.73
C ASP A 57 2.00 5.27 -14.54
N ILE A 58 3.15 5.91 -14.72
CA ILE A 58 3.36 7.35 -14.52
C ILE A 58 2.86 8.10 -15.75
N ILE A 59 1.80 8.88 -15.59
CA ILE A 59 1.17 9.62 -16.68
C ILE A 59 1.36 11.12 -16.43
N GLY A 60 2.00 11.80 -17.37
CA GLY A 60 2.15 13.26 -17.34
C GLY A 60 3.59 13.73 -17.21
N ALA A 61 3.76 15.04 -17.04
CA ALA A 61 5.08 15.64 -16.94
C ALA A 61 5.63 15.54 -15.51
N LEU A 62 6.84 15.02 -15.38
CA LEU A 62 7.56 14.98 -14.11
C LEU A 62 8.15 16.36 -13.80
N ASN A 63 7.79 16.90 -12.64
CA ASN A 63 8.47 18.06 -12.08
C ASN A 63 9.76 17.63 -11.37
N VAL A 64 10.57 18.60 -10.93
CA VAL A 64 11.86 18.33 -10.26
C VAL A 64 11.69 17.46 -9.02
N ALA A 65 10.62 17.66 -8.24
CA ALA A 65 10.34 16.83 -7.06
C ALA A 65 10.06 15.37 -7.43
N ALA A 66 9.23 15.13 -8.44
CA ALA A 66 8.91 13.80 -8.92
C ALA A 66 10.12 13.10 -9.56
N LEU A 67 11.04 13.85 -10.18
CA LEU A 67 12.30 13.30 -10.69
C LEU A 67 13.22 12.83 -9.55
N THR A 68 13.33 13.61 -8.47
CA THR A 68 14.10 13.19 -7.29
C THR A 68 13.50 11.95 -6.64
N GLU A 69 12.16 11.91 -6.52
CA GLU A 69 11.46 10.73 -6.03
C GLU A 69 11.68 9.50 -6.92
N LEU A 70 11.76 9.69 -8.24
CA LEU A 70 11.93 8.59 -9.20
C LEU A 70 13.29 7.92 -8.99
N LEU A 71 14.34 8.73 -8.88
CA LEU A 71 15.70 8.21 -8.65
C LEU A 71 15.78 7.44 -7.32
N GLY A 72 15.24 8.02 -6.24
CA GLY A 72 15.19 7.33 -4.95
C GLY A 72 14.35 6.05 -4.98
N LEU A 73 13.24 6.04 -5.73
CA LEU A 73 12.42 4.84 -5.87
C LEU A 73 13.16 3.73 -6.62
N VAL A 74 13.87 4.06 -7.70
CA VAL A 74 14.69 3.09 -8.46
C VAL A 74 15.72 2.43 -7.54
N ASP A 75 16.44 3.22 -6.74
CA ASP A 75 17.44 2.69 -5.79
C ASP A 75 16.80 1.74 -4.76
N LEU A 76 15.61 2.09 -4.24
CA LEU A 76 14.89 1.26 -3.27
C LEU A 76 14.34 -0.03 -3.89
N LEU A 77 13.91 0.01 -5.15
CA LEU A 77 13.33 -1.14 -5.84
C LEU A 77 14.41 -2.13 -6.32
N ASP A 78 15.63 -1.67 -6.60
CA ASP A 78 16.76 -2.55 -6.98
C ASP A 78 17.14 -3.52 -5.85
N GLU A 79 16.89 -3.14 -4.60
CA GLU A 79 17.10 -4.00 -3.42
C GLU A 79 16.01 -5.08 -3.26
N VAL A 80 14.89 -4.99 -3.98
CA VAL A 80 13.76 -5.89 -3.83
C VAL A 80 13.94 -7.14 -4.69
N GLN A 81 13.90 -8.31 -4.04
CA GLN A 81 13.91 -9.60 -4.73
C GLN A 81 12.62 -10.37 -4.41
N LEU A 82 11.84 -10.67 -5.45
CA LEU A 82 10.66 -11.53 -5.33
C LEU A 82 11.07 -12.98 -5.17
N VAL A 83 10.39 -13.68 -4.25
CA VAL A 83 10.59 -15.11 -4.03
C VAL A 83 9.41 -15.85 -4.63
N HIS A 84 9.60 -16.37 -5.85
CA HIS A 84 8.56 -17.10 -6.55
C HIS A 84 8.07 -18.32 -5.75
N GLY A 85 6.75 -18.46 -5.64
CA GLY A 85 6.10 -19.58 -4.95
C GLY A 85 5.95 -19.40 -3.43
N VAL A 86 6.38 -18.27 -2.86
CA VAL A 86 6.11 -17.89 -1.48
C VAL A 86 5.00 -16.84 -1.47
N GLU A 87 3.89 -17.11 -0.81
CA GLU A 87 2.77 -16.17 -0.73
C GLU A 87 3.13 -14.92 0.08
N ASP A 88 2.55 -13.76 -0.28
CA ASP A 88 2.73 -12.52 0.46
C ASP A 88 2.10 -12.59 1.86
N GLU A 89 2.75 -12.00 2.86
CA GLU A 89 2.28 -11.99 4.24
C GLU A 89 1.83 -10.58 4.66
N HIS A 90 0.52 -10.41 4.87
CA HIS A 90 -0.03 -9.15 5.35
C HIS A 90 -0.19 -9.12 6.87
N ARG A 91 0.62 -8.30 7.55
CA ARG A 91 0.59 -8.15 9.00
C ARG A 91 -0.26 -6.96 9.41
N LEU A 92 -1.43 -7.28 9.96
CA LEU A 92 -2.29 -6.34 10.66
C LEU A 92 -1.71 -6.08 12.06
N GLN A 93 -0.88 -5.04 12.19
CA GLN A 93 -0.53 -4.51 13.51
C GLN A 93 -1.76 -3.80 14.10
N LEU A 94 -2.63 -4.56 14.75
CA LEU A 94 -3.78 -4.00 15.47
C LEU A 94 -3.36 -3.37 16.81
N TRP A 95 -2.15 -3.66 17.32
CA TRP A 95 -1.63 -3.15 18.59
C TRP A 95 -0.12 -3.43 18.75
N GLU A 96 0.60 -2.54 19.46
CA GLU A 96 2.04 -2.65 19.76
C GLU A 96 2.40 -3.76 20.77
N SER A 97 1.42 -4.31 21.50
CA SER A 97 1.67 -5.15 22.68
C SER A 97 1.43 -6.65 22.51
N GLY A 98 1.03 -7.13 21.33
CA GLY A 98 0.79 -8.56 21.11
C GLY A 98 -0.47 -9.14 21.78
N GLN A 99 -1.27 -8.34 22.49
CA GLN A 99 -2.39 -8.83 23.29
C GLN A 99 -3.74 -8.71 22.58
N TYR A 100 -4.19 -9.83 22.03
CA TYR A 100 -5.53 -10.01 21.46
C TYR A 100 -6.58 -10.15 22.58
N SER A 101 -7.61 -9.31 22.59
CA SER A 101 -8.81 -9.47 23.42
C SER A 101 -10.06 -9.31 22.57
N SER A 102 -11.05 -10.19 22.71
CA SER A 102 -12.33 -10.14 21.99
C SER A 102 -13.04 -8.78 22.12
N LYS A 103 -12.77 -8.05 23.22
CA LYS A 103 -13.31 -6.72 23.50
C LYS A 103 -12.73 -5.61 22.61
N SER A 104 -11.47 -5.72 22.19
CA SER A 104 -10.84 -4.70 21.32
C SER A 104 -11.25 -4.89 19.87
N ALA A 105 -11.33 -6.14 19.38
CA ALA A 105 -11.86 -6.45 18.05
C ALA A 105 -13.27 -5.87 17.85
N TYR A 106 -14.14 -6.05 18.85
CA TYR A 106 -15.49 -5.48 18.83
C TYR A 106 -15.49 -3.96 18.78
N LYS A 107 -14.58 -3.28 19.51
CA LYS A 107 -14.46 -1.82 19.43
C LYS A 107 -14.00 -1.34 18.06
N SER A 108 -12.96 -1.96 17.48
CA SER A 108 -12.42 -1.57 16.17
C SER A 108 -13.43 -1.74 15.04
N PHE A 109 -14.28 -2.77 15.09
CA PHE A 109 -15.36 -2.96 14.12
C PHE A 109 -16.41 -1.83 14.14
N PHE A 110 -16.57 -1.13 15.26
CA PHE A 110 -17.58 -0.09 15.44
C PHE A 110 -17.05 1.35 15.37
N ILE A 111 -15.74 1.58 15.15
CA ILE A 111 -15.18 2.94 15.00
C ILE A 111 -15.76 3.65 13.75
N ALA A 112 -16.23 2.90 12.75
CA ALA A 112 -16.92 3.45 11.56
C ALA A 112 -18.46 3.36 11.63
N ALA A 113 -19.04 2.93 12.75
CA ALA A 113 -20.49 2.86 12.88
C ALA A 113 -21.04 4.29 13.04
N ILE A 114 -21.74 4.76 12.00
CA ILE A 114 -22.44 6.03 11.99
C ILE A 114 -23.47 5.98 13.13
N HIS A 115 -23.32 6.85 14.12
CA HIS A 115 -24.28 6.98 15.21
C HIS A 115 -25.61 7.48 14.63
N PHE A 116 -26.58 6.57 14.46
CA PHE A 116 -27.94 6.93 14.08
C PHE A 116 -28.65 7.47 15.33
N GLN A 117 -29.10 8.71 15.29
CA GLN A 117 -29.94 9.26 16.36
C GLN A 117 -31.30 8.53 16.33
N PRO A 118 -31.85 8.10 17.46
CA PRO A 118 -33.17 7.50 17.49
C PRO A 118 -34.21 8.59 17.16
N TRP A 119 -35.06 8.31 16.17
CA TRP A 119 -36.18 9.17 15.80
C TRP A 119 -37.18 9.25 16.95
N GLN A 120 -37.52 10.47 17.38
CA GLN A 120 -38.62 10.68 18.31
C GLN A 120 -39.94 10.55 17.54
N LEU A 121 -40.75 9.55 17.90
CA LEU A 121 -42.13 9.46 17.45
C LEU A 121 -42.91 10.62 18.10
N ILE A 122 -43.60 11.39 17.26
CA ILE A 122 -44.51 12.49 17.64
C ILE A 122 -45.75 11.92 18.31
#